data_AF-A0A353GPY3-F1
#
_entry.id   AF-A0A353GPY3-F1
#
_cell.length_a   1.000
_cell.length_b   1.000
_cell.length_c   1.000
_cell.angle_alpha   90.00
_cell.angle_beta   90.00
_cell.angle_gamma   90.00
#
_symmetry.space_group_name_H-M   'P 1'
#
loop_
_entity.id
_entity.type
_entity.pdbx_description
1 polymer ?
#
loop_
_entity_poly.entity_id
_entity_poly.type
_entity_poly.pdbx_seq_one_letter_code
_entity_poly.pdbx_strand_id
1 'polypeptide(L)'
;MNKIAVALFCILLGVLLLLKNSNLLPDNFGTFYLELARQYWPTLIVLLGLELLLKEKSPYLGRIIFWIILLLLGLWLFCRMTVANSWVI
;
A
#
# COMPACT_ATOMS: atom_id res chain seq x y z
N MET A 1 -16.44 -7.13 -6.34
CA MET A 1 -15.38 -7.07 -5.31
C MET A 1 -15.37 -8.36 -4.50
N ASN A 2 -14.23 -9.04 -4.40
CA ASN A 2 -14.12 -10.33 -3.72
C ASN A 2 -14.09 -10.09 -2.20
N LYS A 3 -15.02 -10.67 -1.43
CA LYS A 3 -15.17 -10.42 0.03
C LYS A 3 -13.86 -10.66 0.81
N ILE A 4 -13.08 -11.64 0.34
CA ILE A 4 -11.77 -12.02 0.87
C ILE A 4 -10.76 -10.87 0.76
N ALA A 5 -10.82 -10.08 -0.32
CA ALA A 5 -9.91 -8.95 -0.51
C ALA A 5 -10.17 -7.80 0.44
N VAL A 6 -11.45 -7.53 0.72
CA VAL A 6 -11.82 -6.52 1.70
C VAL A 6 -11.40 -6.97 3.10
N ALA A 7 -11.61 -8.24 3.45
CA ALA A 7 -11.19 -8.79 4.74
C ALA A 7 -9.67 -8.71 4.94
N LEU A 8 -8.87 -9.12 3.95
CA LEU A 8 -7.41 -9.00 3.97
C LEU A 8 -6.96 -7.55 4.11
N PHE A 9 -7.59 -6.63 3.38
CA PHE A 9 -7.26 -5.21 3.45
C PHE A 9 -7.54 -4.63 4.84
N CYS A 10 -8.67 -4.99 5.45
CA CYS A 10 -9.01 -4.59 6.82
C CYS A 10 -8.02 -5.15 7.85
N ILE A 11 -7.61 -6.42 7.71
CA ILE A 11 -6.59 -7.02 8.59
C ILE A 11 -5.28 -6.26 8.47
N LEU A 12 -4.84 -5.97 7.25
CA LEU A 12 -3.57 -5.28 7.00
C LEU A 12 -3.58 -3.85 7.56
N LEU A 13 -4.68 -3.12 7.38
CA LEU A 13 -4.88 -1.82 8.01
C LEU A 13 -4.89 -1.89 9.54
N GLY A 14 -5.58 -2.88 10.11
CA GLY A 14 -5.63 -3.09 11.56
C GLY A 14 -4.25 -3.36 12.16
N VAL A 15 -3.45 -4.19 11.50
CA VAL A 15 -2.06 -4.48 11.89
C VAL A 15 -1.20 -3.21 11.84
N LEU A 16 -1.30 -2.40 10.78
CA LEU A 16 -0.57 -1.13 10.66
C LEU A 16 -0.97 -0.12 11.74
N LEU A 17 -2.26 -0.01 12.06
CA LEU A 17 -2.74 0.84 13.16
C LEU A 17 -2.22 0.37 14.52
N LEU A 18 -2.21 -0.94 14.76
CA LEU A 18 -1.73 -1.52 16.01
C LEU A 18 -0.21 -1.30 16.17
N LEU A 19 0.56 -1.50 15.10
CA LEU A 19 1.99 -1.20 15.05
C LEU A 19 2.29 0.29 15.30
N LYS A 20 1.48 1.20 14.73
CA LYS A 20 1.61 2.63 14.99
C LYS A 20 1.32 2.95 16.45
N ASN A 21 0.21 2.44 17.00
CA ASN A 21 -0.21 2.75 18.36
C ASN A 21 0.69 2.13 19.44
N SER A 22 1.45 1.08 19.10
CA SER A 22 2.44 0.46 19.99
C SER A 22 3.83 1.10 19.89
N ASN A 23 4.00 2.19 19.13
CA ASN A 23 5.30 2.82 18.84
C ASN A 23 6.34 1.85 18.29
N LEU A 24 5.92 0.75 17.65
CA LEU A 24 6.81 -0.20 16.99
C LEU A 24 7.23 0.29 15.60
N LEU A 25 6.50 1.23 15.02
CA LEU A 25 6.90 1.92 13.80
C LEU A 25 7.66 3.20 14.15
N PRO A 26 8.79 3.48 13.47
CA PRO A 26 9.47 4.77 13.61
C PRO A 26 8.51 5.92 13.31
N ASP A 27 8.57 7.01 14.08
CA ASP A 27 7.73 8.20 13.88
C ASP A 27 7.83 8.75 12.44
N ASN A 28 9.01 8.58 11.83
CA ASN A 28 9.35 9.06 10.50
C ASN A 28 8.95 8.08 9.39
N PHE A 29 8.38 6.91 9.72
CA PHE A 29 8.07 5.88 8.74
C PHE A 29 7.07 6.37 7.69
N GLY A 30 6.03 7.09 8.13
CA GLY A 30 5.00 7.60 7.23
C GLY A 30 5.54 8.66 6.26
N THR A 31 6.37 9.59 6.74
CA THR A 31 6.99 10.63 5.90
C THR A 31 7.98 10.03 4.92
N PHE A 32 8.84 9.13 5.39
CA PHE A 32 9.81 8.41 4.54
C PHE A 32 9.11 7.62 3.43
N TYR A 33 8.05 6.88 3.75
CA TYR A 33 7.30 6.13 2.74
C TYR A 33 6.63 7.05 1.71
N LEU A 34 6.04 8.17 2.14
CA LEU A 34 5.42 9.13 1.23
C LEU A 34 6.44 9.78 0.29
N GLU A 35 7.65 10.07 0.77
CA GLU A 35 8.74 10.60 -0.04
C GLU A 35 9.22 9.56 -1.06
N LEU A 36 9.38 8.30 -0.64
CA LEU A 36 9.67 7.19 -1.55
C LEU A 36 8.58 7.03 -2.60
N ALA A 37 7.31 7.04 -2.20
CA ALA A 37 6.18 6.93 -3.11
C ALA A 37 6.13 8.11 -4.10
N ARG A 38 6.54 9.32 -3.68
CA ARG A 38 6.63 10.48 -4.56
C ARG A 38 7.75 10.34 -5.60
N GLN A 39 8.88 9.73 -5.23
CA GLN A 39 9.99 9.51 -6.16
C GLN A 39 9.74 8.35 -7.12
N TYR A 40 9.13 7.27 -6.62
CA TYR A 40 8.96 6.00 -7.32
C TYR A 40 7.52 5.76 -7.79
N TRP A 41 6.67 6.79 -7.87
CA TRP A 41 5.32 6.66 -8.45
C TRP A 41 5.30 6.10 -9.90
N PRO A 42 6.30 6.34 -10.78
CA PRO A 42 6.27 5.77 -12.13
C PRO A 42 6.35 4.24 -12.13
N THR A 43 6.95 3.66 -11.09
CA THR A 43 7.04 2.20 -10.91
C THR A 43 5.66 1.57 -10.78
N LEU A 44 4.66 2.28 -10.23
CA LEU A 44 3.28 1.79 -10.18
C LEU A 44 2.66 1.72 -11.58
N ILE A 45 3.00 2.65 -12.48
CA ILE A 45 2.56 2.61 -13.88
C ILE A 45 3.19 1.41 -14.59
N VAL A 46 4.48 1.17 -14.36
CA VAL A 46 5.19 0.02 -14.93
C VAL A 46 4.56 -1.29 -14.43
N LEU A 47 4.27 -1.40 -13.13
CA LEU A 47 3.60 -2.57 -12.55
C LEU A 47 2.19 -2.76 -13.10
N LEU A 48 1.42 -1.69 -13.30
CA LEU A 48 0.11 -1.74 -13.96
C LEU A 48 0.21 -2.26 -15.39
N GLY A 49 1.17 -1.75 -16.18
CA GLY A 49 1.44 -2.25 -17.52
C GLY A 49 1.84 -3.73 -17.51
N LEU A 50 2.66 -4.14 -16.54
CA LEU A 50 3.07 -5.53 -16.36
C LEU A 50 1.88 -6.44 -15.99
N GLU A 51 0.97 -5.96 -15.13
CA GLU A 51 -0.26 -6.68 -14.76
C GLU A 51 -1.11 -6.95 -16.00
N LEU A 52 -1.34 -5.93 -16.84
CA LEU A 52 -2.13 -6.05 -18.05
C LEU A 52 -1.52 -7.07 -19.03
N LEU A 53 -0.20 -7.02 -19.24
CA LEU A 53 0.51 -7.96 -20.13
C LEU A 53 0.49 -9.39 -19.59
N LEU A 54 0.67 -9.57 -18.28
CA LEU A 54 0.75 -10.89 -17.67
C LEU A 54 -0.62 -11.51 -17.44
N LYS A 55 -1.70 -10.72 -17.39
CA LYS A 55 -3.06 -11.22 -17.20
C LYS A 55 -3.48 -12.21 -18.29
N GLU A 56 -3.01 -12.01 -19.52
CA GLU A 56 -3.29 -12.92 -20.65
C GLU A 56 -2.38 -14.16 -20.65
N LYS A 57 -1.09 -14.00 -20.32
CA LYS A 57 -0.11 -15.11 -20.35
C LYS A 57 -0.11 -15.98 -19.10
N SER A 58 -0.30 -15.39 -17.93
CA SER A 58 -0.25 -16.06 -16.63
C SER A 58 -1.19 -15.36 -15.64
N PRO A 59 -2.45 -15.81 -15.56
CA PRO A 59 -3.46 -15.15 -14.71
C PRO A 59 -3.10 -15.17 -13.23
N TYR A 60 -2.26 -16.11 -12.78
CA TYR A 60 -1.76 -16.16 -11.40
C TYR A 60 -0.77 -15.02 -11.12
N LEU A 61 0.20 -14.78 -12.00
CA LEU A 61 1.18 -13.70 -11.83
C LEU A 61 0.52 -12.32 -11.92
N GLY A 62 -0.39 -12.12 -12.87
CA GLY A 62 -1.17 -10.88 -12.96
C GLY A 62 -1.95 -10.60 -11.68
N ARG A 63 -2.58 -11.64 -11.09
CA ARG A 63 -3.27 -11.51 -9.81
C ARG A 63 -2.33 -11.11 -8.67
N ILE A 64 -1.12 -11.68 -8.59
CA ILE A 64 -0.12 -11.29 -7.56
C ILE A 64 0.29 -9.82 -7.73
N ILE A 65 0.58 -9.38 -8.95
CA ILE A 65 0.98 -7.99 -9.22
C ILE A 65 -0.15 -7.03 -8.84
N PHE A 66 -1.39 -7.37 -9.15
CA PHE A 66 -2.56 -6.61 -8.73
C PHE A 66 -2.61 -6.46 -7.20
N TRP A 67 -2.37 -7.52 -6.43
CA TRP A 67 -2.32 -7.45 -4.97
C TRP A 67 -1.17 -6.57 -4.46
N ILE A 68 0.00 -6.62 -5.10
CA ILE A 68 1.14 -5.78 -4.76
C ILE A 68 0.79 -4.29 -4.97
N ILE A 69 0.21 -3.95 -6.12
CA ILE A 69 -0.23 -2.58 -6.42
C ILE A 69 -1.24 -2.11 -5.37
N LEU A 70 -2.22 -2.96 -5.04
CA LEU A 70 -3.26 -2.65 -4.07
C LEU A 70 -2.69 -2.45 -2.65
N LEU A 71 -1.68 -3.23 -2.26
CA LEU A 71 -0.99 -3.08 -0.99
C LEU A 71 -0.21 -1.77 -0.94
N LEU A 72 0.55 -1.44 -1.98
CA LEU A 72 1.32 -0.19 -2.07
C LEU A 72 0.43 1.06 -2.01
N LEU A 73 -0.71 1.03 -2.71
CA LEU A 73 -1.71 2.10 -2.66
C LEU A 73 -2.39 2.20 -1.30
N GLY A 74 -2.71 1.06 -0.68
CA GLY A 74 -3.26 1.02 0.68
C GLY A 74 -2.31 1.62 1.70
N LEU A 75 -1.03 1.24 1.63
CA LEU A 75 0.02 1.78 2.48
C LEU A 75 0.22 3.27 2.25
N TRP A 76 0.15 3.75 1.00
CA TRP A 76 0.21 5.17 0.68
C TRP A 76 -0.94 5.97 1.30
N LEU A 77 -2.18 5.48 1.18
CA LEU A 77 -3.34 6.09 1.82
C LEU A 77 -3.18 6.12 3.34
N PHE A 78 -2.76 5.01 3.93
CA PHE A 78 -2.51 4.91 5.37
C PHE A 78 -1.47 5.92 5.85
N CYS A 79 -0.29 5.96 5.21
CA CYS A 79 0.77 6.92 5.53
C CYS A 79 0.30 8.36 5.37
N ARG A 80 -0.46 8.67 4.30
CA ARG A 80 -1.00 10.01 4.07
C ARG A 80 -1.96 10.46 5.18
N MET A 81 -2.86 9.58 5.62
CA MET A 81 -3.81 9.89 6.70
C MET A 81 -3.12 10.01 8.06
N THR A 82 -2.10 9.20 8.31
CA THR A 82 -1.41 9.15 9.60
C THR A 82 -0.41 10.28 9.82
N VAL A 83 0.22 10.78 8.75
CA VAL A 83 1.15 11.93 8.77
C VAL A 83 0.40 13.26 8.83
N ALA A 84 -0.77 13.38 8.19
CA ALA A 84 -1.54 14.62 8.25
C ALA A 84 -1.97 15.01 9.68
N ASN A 85 -2.13 14.03 10.58
CA ASN A 85 -2.51 14.25 11.97
C ASN A 85 -1.34 14.67 12.89
N SER A 86 -0.09 14.75 12.41
CA SER A 86 1.02 15.25 13.23
C SER A 86 1.17 16.79 13.22
N TRP A 87 0.26 17.50 12.54
CA TRP A 87 0.23 18.97 12.46
C TRP A 87 -0.58 19.66 13.57
N VAL A 88 -1.11 18.90 14.53
CA VAL A 88 -1.79 19.45 15.72
C VAL A 88 -0.96 19.09 16.95
N ILE A 89 0.04 19.93 17.22
CA ILE A 89 0.64 20.14 18.55
C ILE A 89 0.51 21.63 18.83
#